data_AF-A0A4U9XHE1-F1
#
_entry.id   AF-A0A4U9XHE1-F1
#
_cell.length_a   1.000
_cell.length_b   1.000
_cell.length_c   1.000
_cell.angle_alpha   90.00
_cell.angle_beta   90.00
_cell.angle_gamma   90.00
#
_symmetry.space_group_name_H-M   'P 1'
#
loop_
_entity.id
_entity.type
_entity.pdbx_description
1 polymer ?
#
loop_
_entity_poly.entity_id
_entity_poly.type
_entity_poly.pdbx_seq_one_letter_code
_entity_poly.pdbx_strand_id
1 'polypeptide(L)'
;MTNYFDYNQMIKQVSGLNSVSTLKKWRLKIEQLTGHTFQEDRIRTGKRSYSKVFLFTADDIEKLQQIADTKGNLGLDKAILKSYAPTRASLLSVNQKSVA
;
A
#
# COMPACT_ATOMS: atom_id res chain seq x y z
N MET A 1 -14.90 -0.21 -14.41
CA MET A 1 -13.47 -0.24 -14.82
C MET A 1 -12.64 0.11 -13.61
N THR A 2 -11.72 -0.75 -13.19
CA THR A 2 -10.83 -0.44 -12.06
C THR A 2 -9.69 0.42 -12.58
N ASN A 3 -9.63 1.67 -12.12
CA ASN A 3 -8.53 2.57 -12.46
C ASN A 3 -7.33 2.25 -11.57
N TYR A 4 -6.17 2.08 -12.19
CA TYR A 4 -4.90 1.84 -11.52
C TYR A 4 -4.02 3.07 -11.61
N PHE A 5 -3.33 3.35 -10.51
CA PHE A 5 -2.48 4.51 -10.34
C PHE A 5 -1.06 4.05 -9.99
N ASP A 6 -0.06 4.65 -10.64
CA ASP A 6 1.34 4.45 -10.27
C ASP A 6 1.76 5.38 -9.11
N TYR A 7 2.97 5.21 -8.58
CA TYR A 7 3.50 6.05 -7.50
C TYR A 7 3.45 7.55 -7.77
N ASN A 8 3.74 8.00 -9.01
CA ASN A 8 3.74 9.42 -9.36
C ASN A 8 2.33 9.98 -9.44
N GLN A 9 1.34 9.16 -9.83
CA GLN A 9 -0.06 9.56 -9.81
C GLN A 9 -0.58 9.62 -8.38
N MET A 10 -0.21 8.66 -7.52
CA MET A 10 -0.63 8.61 -6.13
C MET A 10 -0.20 9.85 -5.34
N ILE A 11 1.05 10.31 -5.48
CA ILE A 11 1.52 11.52 -4.78
C ILE A 11 0.82 12.81 -5.22
N LYS A 12 0.15 12.81 -6.38
CA LYS A 12 -0.65 13.95 -6.85
C LYS A 12 -2.07 13.91 -6.29
N GLN A 13 -2.58 12.72 -5.98
CA GLN A 13 -3.93 12.50 -5.46
C GLN A 13 -3.98 12.59 -3.94
N VAL A 14 -2.94 12.12 -3.25
CA VAL A 14 -2.85 12.11 -1.79
C VAL A 14 -2.20 13.41 -1.29
N SER A 15 -3.00 14.26 -0.66
CA SER A 15 -2.54 15.49 -0.02
C SER A 15 -1.65 15.17 1.20
N GLY A 16 -0.52 15.87 1.32
CA GLY A 16 0.46 15.64 2.40
C GLY A 16 1.42 14.46 2.18
N LEU A 17 1.38 13.83 1.00
CA LEU A 17 2.33 12.81 0.57
C LEU A 17 3.26 13.36 -0.52
N ASN A 18 4.27 14.12 -0.10
CA ASN A 18 5.08 14.90 -1.02
C ASN A 18 6.19 14.12 -1.75
N SER A 19 6.36 12.82 -1.49
CA SER A 19 7.42 12.06 -2.15
C SER A 19 7.07 10.60 -2.41
N VAL A 20 7.50 10.10 -3.56
CA VAL A 20 7.42 8.67 -3.94
C VAL A 20 8.15 7.80 -2.92
N SER A 21 9.28 8.27 -2.39
CA SER A 21 10.05 7.55 -1.38
C SER A 21 9.25 7.36 -0.08
N THR A 22 8.47 8.35 0.33
CA THR A 22 7.55 8.23 1.48
C THR A 22 6.48 7.20 1.19
N LEU A 23 5.85 7.25 0.01
CA LEU A 23 4.83 6.29 -0.38
C LEU A 23 5.37 4.86 -0.42
N LYS A 24 6.58 4.64 -0.95
CA LYS A 24 7.24 3.33 -0.95
C LYS A 24 7.43 2.80 0.48
N LYS A 25 7.88 3.65 1.41
CA LYS A 25 8.05 3.27 2.82
C LYS A 25 6.71 2.91 3.46
N TRP A 26 5.67 3.70 3.21
CA TRP A 26 4.33 3.43 3.73
C TRP A 26 3.76 2.14 3.18
N ARG A 27 3.87 1.93 1.86
CA ARG A 27 3.45 0.69 1.20
C ARG A 27 4.11 -0.53 1.84
N LEU A 28 5.44 -0.55 2.00
CA LEU A 28 6.14 -1.65 2.68
C LEU A 28 5.63 -1.88 4.10
N LYS A 29 5.36 -0.80 4.83
CA LYS A 29 4.86 -0.86 6.21
C LYS A 29 3.42 -1.37 6.28
N ILE A 30 2.57 -1.02 5.31
CA ILE A 30 1.21 -1.54 5.17
C ILE A 30 1.27 -3.05 4.94
N GLU A 31 2.08 -3.52 3.98
CA GLU A 31 2.24 -4.95 3.72
C GLU A 31 2.71 -5.72 4.96
N GLN A 32 3.67 -5.15 5.70
CA GLN A 32 4.20 -5.75 6.92
C GLN A 32 3.16 -5.80 8.06
N LEU A 33 2.40 -4.73 8.27
CA LEU A 33 1.48 -4.61 9.40
C LEU A 33 0.13 -5.30 9.16
N THR A 34 -0.30 -5.38 7.91
CA THR A 34 -1.67 -5.82 7.56
C THR A 34 -1.70 -7.09 6.73
N GLY A 35 -0.57 -7.51 6.17
CA GLY A 35 -0.51 -8.59 5.19
C GLY A 35 -1.19 -8.25 3.87
N HIS A 36 -1.61 -7.00 3.67
CA HIS A 36 -2.17 -6.54 2.40
C HIS A 36 -1.13 -6.66 1.30
N THR A 37 -1.52 -7.16 0.13
CA THR A 37 -0.65 -7.26 -1.05
C THR A 37 -1.12 -6.29 -2.12
N PHE A 38 -0.30 -5.31 -2.46
CA PHE A 38 -0.60 -4.38 -3.54
C PHE A 38 -0.49 -5.07 -4.90
N GLN A 39 -1.28 -4.62 -5.86
CA GLN A 39 -1.20 -5.13 -7.22
C GLN A 39 0.16 -4.79 -7.83
N GLU A 40 0.79 -5.78 -8.43
CA GLU A 40 2.11 -5.65 -9.03
C GLU A 40 2.00 -5.83 -10.54
N ASP A 41 2.71 -5.00 -11.29
CA ASP A 41 2.84 -5.15 -12.73
C ASP A 41 4.33 -5.15 -13.13
N ARG A 42 4.63 -5.65 -14.32
CA ARG A 42 5.99 -5.76 -14.85
C ARG A 42 6.08 -4.97 -16.13
N ILE A 43 6.66 -3.77 -16.02
CA ILE A 43 6.92 -2.94 -17.19
C ILE A 43 8.28 -3.33 -17.77
N ARG A 44 8.31 -3.54 -19.08
CA ARG A 44 9.55 -3.76 -19.80
C ARG A 44 10.33 -2.45 -19.89
N THR A 45 11.43 -2.36 -19.15
CA THR A 45 12.29 -1.16 -19.09
C THR A 45 13.49 -1.24 -20.04
N GLY A 46 13.71 -2.39 -20.67
CA GLY A 46 14.76 -2.54 -21.68
C GLY A 46 14.55 -3.75 -22.59
N LYS A 47 15.55 -4.02 -23.45
CA LYS A 47 15.46 -5.10 -24.44
C LYS A 47 15.24 -6.48 -23.82
N ARG A 48 15.77 -6.73 -22.62
CA ARG A 48 15.56 -7.96 -21.82
C ARG A 48 15.28 -7.70 -20.33
N SER A 49 15.08 -6.43 -19.96
CA SER A 49 14.92 -6.02 -18.56
C SER A 49 13.47 -5.68 -18.27
N TYR A 50 12.99 -6.18 -17.14
CA TYR A 50 11.67 -5.86 -16.60
C TYR A 50 11.85 -5.20 -15.24
N SER A 51 11.06 -4.18 -14.98
CA SER A 51 11.00 -3.53 -13.67
C SER A 51 9.64 -3.78 -13.06
N LYS A 52 9.67 -4.12 -11.77
CA LYS A 52 8.48 -4.30 -10.97
C LYS A 52 7.89 -2.93 -10.62
N VAL A 53 6.64 -2.71 -10.98
CA VAL A 53 5.87 -1.53 -10.58
C VAL A 53 4.70 -1.95 -9.71
N PHE A 54 4.26 -1.02 -8.89
CA PHE A 54 3.11 -1.21 -8.02
C PHE A 54 1.99 -0.32 -8.49
N LEU A 55 0.82 -0.93 -8.57
CA LEU A 55 -0.42 -0.31 -8.98
C LEU A 55 -1.32 -0.19 -7.75
N PHE A 56 -1.84 1.01 -7.58
CA PHE A 56 -2.75 1.37 -6.51
C PHE A 56 -4.15 1.60 -7.10
N THR A 57 -5.17 1.34 -6.31
CA THR A 57 -6.57 1.56 -6.71
C THR A 57 -7.08 2.90 -6.19
N ALA A 58 -8.27 3.31 -6.64
CA ALA A 58 -8.94 4.48 -6.07
C ALA A 58 -9.22 4.34 -4.56
N ASP A 59 -9.51 3.12 -4.10
CA ASP A 59 -9.72 2.81 -2.68
C ASP A 59 -8.40 2.92 -1.88
N ASP A 60 -7.26 2.60 -2.48
CA ASP A 60 -5.94 2.85 -1.87
C ASP A 60 -5.66 4.35 -1.70
N ILE A 61 -6.12 5.20 -2.63
CA ILE A 61 -5.98 6.66 -2.50
C ILE A 61 -6.71 7.14 -1.24
N GLU A 62 -7.96 6.72 -1.04
CA GLU A 62 -8.75 7.11 0.12
C GLU A 62 -8.10 6.64 1.43
N LYS A 63 -7.62 5.39 1.47
CA LYS A 63 -6.93 4.84 2.66
C LYS A 63 -5.61 5.55 2.94
N LEU A 64 -4.82 5.85 1.91
CA LEU A 64 -3.57 6.58 2.06
C LEU A 64 -3.79 8.03 2.48
N GLN A 65 -4.87 8.66 2.02
CA GLN A 65 -5.30 9.98 2.49
C GLN A 65 -5.65 9.94 3.97
N GLN A 66 -6.44 8.95 4.42
CA GLN A 66 -6.74 8.77 5.85
C GLN A 66 -5.48 8.58 6.69
N ILE A 67 -4.48 7.85 6.20
CA ILE A 67 -3.18 7.73 6.87
C ILE A 67 -2.49 9.09 6.95
N ALA A 68 -2.46 9.85 5.86
CA ALA A 68 -1.84 11.18 5.82
C ALA A 68 -2.46 12.15 6.81
N ASP A 69 -3.78 12.12 6.98
CA ASP A 69 -4.51 12.99 7.88
C ASP A 69 -4.35 12.57 9.35
N THR A 70 -4.30 11.27 9.63
CA THR A 70 -4.29 10.75 11.01
C THR A 70 -2.91 10.46 11.58
N LYS A 71 -1.86 10.32 10.74
CA LYS A 71 -0.49 10.01 11.19
C LYS A 71 0.06 11.03 12.20
N GLY A 72 -0.35 12.30 12.11
CA GLY A 72 0.11 13.36 13.01
C GLY A 72 -0.39 13.19 14.45
N ASN A 73 -1.58 12.63 14.62
CA ASN A 73 -2.23 12.49 15.92
C ASN A 73 -2.03 11.09 16.54
N LEU A 74 -2.05 10.04 15.72
CA LEU A 74 -2.02 8.64 16.19
C LEU A 74 -0.66 7.96 16.00
N GLY A 75 0.22 8.55 15.18
CA GLY A 75 1.41 7.88 14.67
C GLY A 75 1.09 6.99 13.44
N LEU A 76 2.10 6.78 12.60
CA LEU A 76 1.97 6.13 11.30
C LEU A 76 1.38 4.71 11.39
N ASP A 77 1.78 3.92 12.38
CA ASP A 77 1.45 2.48 12.42
C ASP A 77 0.00 2.26 12.82
N LYS A 78 -0.46 3.05 13.80
CA LYS A 78 -1.87 3.06 14.21
C LYS A 78 -2.77 3.61 13.10
N ALA A 79 -2.31 4.64 12.37
CA ALA A 79 -3.01 5.18 11.21
C ALA A 79 -3.15 4.13 10.09
N ILE A 80 -2.08 3.39 9.79
CA ILE A 80 -2.08 2.28 8.83
C ILE A 80 -3.05 1.19 9.26
N LEU A 81 -2.95 0.72 10.50
CA LEU A 81 -3.82 -0.34 11.02
C LEU A 81 -5.30 0.07 11.07
N LYS A 82 -5.59 1.36 11.22
CA LYS A 82 -6.97 1.86 11.17
C LYS A 82 -7.53 1.88 9.74
N SER A 83 -6.69 2.23 8.76
CA SER A 83 -7.13 2.45 7.37
C SER A 83 -7.12 1.16 6.54
N TYR A 84 -6.11 0.31 6.76
CA TYR A 84 -5.95 -1.01 6.16
C TYR A 84 -6.25 -2.12 7.16
N ALA A 85 -7.14 -1.88 8.12
CA ALA A 85 -7.48 -2.83 9.17
C ALA A 85 -7.70 -4.22 8.56
N PRO A 86 -6.96 -5.25 9.02
CA PRO A 86 -7.16 -6.60 8.50
C PRO A 86 -8.59 -6.99 8.85
N THR A 87 -9.44 -7.06 7.84
CA THR A 87 -10.78 -7.60 7.99
C THR A 87 -10.64 -8.95 8.69
N ARG A 88 -11.43 -9.23 9.73
CA ARG A 88 -11.32 -10.45 10.57
C ARG A 88 -11.22 -11.76 9.76
N ALA A 89 -11.65 -11.76 8.50
CA ALA A 89 -11.49 -12.85 7.55
C ALA A 89 -10.01 -13.22 7.24
N SER A 90 -9.07 -12.26 7.25
CA SER A 90 -7.66 -12.51 6.91
C SER A 90 -6.84 -13.10 8.07
N LEU A 91 -7.29 -12.94 9.32
CA LEU A 91 -6.65 -13.54 10.50
C LEU A 91 -6.74 -15.08 10.51
N LEU A 92 -7.73 -15.65 9.81
CA LEU A 92 -7.88 -17.10 9.71
C LEU A 92 -6.90 -17.76 8.72
N SER A 93 -6.28 -17.00 7.81
CA SER A 93 -5.40 -17.56 6.78
C SER A 93 -3.91 -17.59 7.16
N VAL A 94 -3.47 -16.80 8.15
CA VAL A 94 -2.06 -16.72 8.56
C VAL A 94 -1.66 -17.86 9.51
N ASN A 95 -2.61 -18.58 10.11
CA ASN A 95 -2.31 -19.59 11.13
C ASN A 95 -2.07 -21.02 10.60
N GLN A 96 -1.75 -21.21 9.31
CA GLN A 96 -1.46 -22.54 8.74
C GLN A 96 0.00 -22.78 8.34
N LYS A 97 0.95 -21.92 8.73
CA LYS A 97 2.40 -22.18 8.54
C LYS A 97 3.15 -22.21 9.86
N SER A 98 2.78 -23.14 10.73
CA SER A 98 3.69 -23.72 11.71
C SER A 98 3.16 -25.11 12.03
N VAL A 99 3.84 -26.12 11.50
CA VAL A 99 4.06 -27.49 12.00
C VAL A 99 4.37 -28.35 10.77
N ALA A 100 5.67 -28.54 10.52
CA ALA A 100 6.25 -29.72 9.91
C ALA A 100 7.68 -29.83 10.42
#